data_AF-A0A8H0D5G3-F1
#
_entry.id   AF-A0A8H0D5G3-F1
#
_cell.length_a   1.000
_cell.length_b   1.000
_cell.length_c   1.000
_cell.angle_alpha   90.00
_cell.angle_beta   90.00
_cell.angle_gamma   90.00
#
_symmetry.space_group_name_H-M   'P 1'
#
loop_
_entity.id
_entity.type
_entity.pdbx_description
1 polymer ?
#
loop_
_entity_poly.entity_id
_entity_poly.type
_entity_poly.pdbx_seq_one_letter_code
_entity_poly.pdbx_strand_id
1 'polypeptide(L)' 'MRDEIRQNGKVVLKSEDGVSIPMFFNNLCGKNFSGTQYRDYIRNIALGEMGFKSGRIEFYRDGILQRAGEIPKL' A
#
# COMPACT_ATOMS: atom_id res chain seq x y z
N MET A 1 -7.30 -10.35 -13.67
CA MET A 1 -6.63 -9.07 -13.43
C MET A 1 -5.91 -9.20 -12.11
N ARG A 2 -4.58 -9.15 -12.10
CA ARG A 2 -3.76 -9.29 -10.91
C ARG A 2 -3.24 -7.93 -10.48
N ASP A 3 -3.68 -7.49 -9.32
CA ASP A 3 -3.26 -6.24 -8.71
C ASP A 3 -2.20 -6.52 -7.63
N GLU A 4 -1.16 -5.68 -7.57
CA GLU A 4 -0.04 -5.84 -6.63
C GLU A 4 0.40 -4.51 -6.04
N ILE A 5 0.77 -4.52 -4.76
CA ILE A 5 1.57 -3.44 -4.16
C ILE A 5 2.98 -3.97 -4.00
N ARG A 6 3.93 -3.26 -4.61
CA ARG A 6 5.35 -3.57 -4.54
C ARG A 6 6.10 -2.53 -3.71
N GLN A 7 7.13 -2.97 -3.02
CA GLN A 7 8.10 -2.11 -2.34
C GLN A 7 9.50 -2.66 -2.58
N ASN A 8 10.43 -1.80 -2.99
CA ASN A 8 11.81 -2.18 -3.33
C ASN A 8 11.86 -3.34 -4.35
N GLY A 9 11.00 -3.29 -5.37
CA GLY A 9 10.88 -4.31 -6.41
C GLY A 9 10.23 -5.63 -5.98
N LYS A 10 9.85 -5.80 -4.70
CA LYS A 10 9.21 -7.02 -4.18
C LYS A 10 7.72 -6.83 -4.01
N VAL A 11 6.92 -7.85 -4.35
CA VAL A 11 5.48 -7.88 -4.08
C VAL A 11 5.25 -8.06 -2.58
N VAL A 12 4.55 -7.12 -1.96
CA VAL A 12 4.16 -7.19 -0.55
C VAL A 12 2.72 -7.69 -0.42
N LEU A 13 1.81 -7.14 -1.22
CA LEU A 13 0.42 -7.59 -1.32
C LEU A 13 0.05 -7.89 -2.78
N LYS A 14 -0.83 -8.87 -2.96
CA LYS A 14 -1.45 -9.18 -4.25
C LYS A 14 -2.87 -9.70 -4.07
N SER A 15 -3.73 -9.43 -5.03
CA SER A 15 -5.07 -10.03 -5.14
C SER A 15 -5.51 -10.06 -6.60
N GLU A 16 -6.47 -10.90 -6.90
CA GLU A 16 -7.14 -10.99 -8.20
C GLU A 16 -8.59 -10.50 -8.17
N ASP A 17 -9.07 -10.03 -7.01
CA ASP A 17 -10.44 -9.50 -6.84
C ASP A 17 -10.69 -8.15 -7.52
N GLY A 18 -9.62 -7.44 -7.92
CA GLY A 18 -9.68 -6.14 -8.57
C GLY A 18 -10.13 -4.95 -7.71
N VAL A 19 -10.36 -5.15 -6.41
CA VAL A 19 -10.93 -4.15 -5.50
C VAL A 19 -10.03 -3.89 -4.29
N SER A 20 -9.52 -4.95 -3.66
CA SER A 20 -8.84 -4.84 -2.35
C SER A 20 -7.51 -4.12 -2.45
N ILE A 21 -6.70 -4.43 -3.46
CA ILE A 21 -5.36 -3.85 -3.61
C ILE A 21 -5.41 -2.34 -3.89
N PRO A 22 -6.25 -1.82 -4.82
CA PRO A 22 -6.45 -0.39 -4.96
C PRO A 22 -6.88 0.30 -3.64
N MET A 23 -7.75 -0.35 -2.86
CA MET A 23 -8.21 0.17 -1.57
C MET A 23 -7.08 0.26 -0.55
N PHE A 24 -6.32 -0.83 -0.35
CA PHE A 24 -5.16 -0.82 0.55
C PHE A 24 -4.13 0.21 0.13
N PHE A 25 -3.85 0.34 -1.17
CA PHE A 25 -2.92 1.35 -1.66
C PHE A 25 -3.37 2.77 -1.28
N ASN A 26 -4.66 3.07 -1.40
CA ASN A 26 -5.21 4.37 -1.02
C ASN A 26 -5.13 4.60 0.51
N ASN A 27 -5.35 3.56 1.33
CA ASN A 27 -5.16 3.64 2.78
C ASN A 27 -3.70 3.95 3.13
N LEU A 28 -2.76 3.23 2.50
CA LEU A 28 -1.31 3.39 2.71
C LEU A 28 -0.80 4.77 2.29
N CYS A 29 -1.47 5.41 1.32
CA CYS A 29 -1.14 6.76 0.86
C CYS A 29 -1.94 7.86 1.59
N GLY A 30 -2.70 7.53 2.63
CA GLY A 30 -3.48 8.51 3.40
C GLY A 30 -4.63 9.17 2.63
N LYS A 31 -5.19 8.50 1.61
CA LYS A 31 -6.32 9.01 0.83
C LYS A 31 -7.67 8.71 1.48
N ASN A 32 -7.79 7.53 2.10
CA ASN A 32 -9.04 7.07 2.72
C ASN A 32 -9.10 7.37 4.23
N PHE A 33 -7.95 7.52 4.87
CA PHE A 33 -7.84 7.85 6.30
C PHE A 33 -7.03 9.13 6.46
N SER A 34 -7.27 9.88 7.54
CA SER A 34 -6.51 11.07 7.89
C SER A 34 -6.25 11.15 9.40
N GLY A 35 -5.38 12.07 9.80
CA GLY A 35 -5.09 12.35 11.21
C GLY A 35 -4.61 11.13 12.00
N THR A 36 -5.15 10.96 13.21
CA THR A 36 -4.78 9.87 14.13
C THR A 36 -5.09 8.50 13.54
N GLN A 37 -6.24 8.33 12.86
CA GLN A 37 -6.62 7.06 12.26
C GLN A 37 -5.61 6.62 11.20
N TYR A 38 -5.15 7.55 10.35
CA TYR A 38 -4.11 7.25 9.38
C TYR A 38 -2.79 6.86 10.06
N ARG A 39 -2.37 7.60 11.09
CA ARG A 39 -1.13 7.32 11.83
C ARG A 39 -1.17 5.95 12.49
N ASP A 40 -2.29 5.59 13.11
CA ASP A 40 -2.45 4.29 13.76
C ASP A 40 -2.51 3.15 12.75
N TYR A 41 -3.17 3.36 11.61
CA TYR A 41 -3.16 2.41 10.50
C TYR A 41 -1.74 2.16 9.98
N ILE A 42 -0.96 3.22 9.73
CA ILE A 42 0.42 3.06 9.26
C ILE A 42 1.27 2.38 10.33
N ARG A 43 1.23 2.83 11.59
CA ARG A 43 2.08 2.28 12.65
C ARG A 43 1.77 0.83 12.95
N ASN A 44 0.51 0.52 13.21
CA ASN A 44 0.12 -0.76 13.78
C ASN A 44 -0.13 -1.81 12.68
N ILE A 45 -0.70 -1.40 11.55
CA ILE A 45 -1.10 -2.32 10.48
C ILE A 45 -0.05 -2.36 9.38
N ALA A 46 0.25 -1.24 8.72
CA ALA A 46 1.14 -1.24 7.55
C ALA A 46 2.58 -1.65 7.91
N LEU A 47 3.16 -1.00 8.93
CA LEU A 47 4.54 -1.24 9.37
C LEU A 47 4.65 -2.41 10.36
N GLY A 48 3.59 -2.66 11.15
CA GLY A 48 3.55 -3.69 12.17
C GLY A 48 3.27 -5.09 11.63
N GLU A 49 2.24 -5.23 10.79
CA GLU A 49 1.70 -6.55 10.40
C GLU A 49 1.83 -6.86 8.91
N MET A 50 1.60 -5.88 8.03
CA MET A 50 1.51 -6.13 6.58
C MET A 50 2.86 -6.30 5.88
N GLY A 51 3.97 -6.10 6.58
CA GLY A 51 5.33 -6.27 6.04
C GLY A 51 5.85 -5.09 5.21
N PHE A 52 5.15 -3.95 5.20
CA PHE A 52 5.68 -2.73 4.60
C PHE A 52 6.75 -2.06 5.48
N LYS A 53 7.54 -1.22 4.85
CA LYS A 53 8.43 -0.24 5.48
C LYS A 53 8.03 1.16 5.04
N SER A 54 8.53 2.17 5.74
CA SER A 54 8.43 3.55 5.26
C SER A 54 9.17 3.70 3.93
N GLY A 55 8.73 4.68 3.14
CA GLY A 55 9.26 4.96 1.81
C GLY A 55 8.33 4.57 0.67
N ARG A 56 8.89 4.56 -0.54
CA ARG A 56 8.13 4.41 -1.78
C ARG A 56 7.46 3.03 -1.88
N ILE A 57 6.22 3.04 -2.34
CA ILE A 57 5.45 1.86 -2.76
C ILE A 57 4.90 2.08 -4.15
N GLU A 58 4.61 0.99 -4.86
CA GLU A 58 4.18 1.03 -6.25
C GLU A 58 3.00 0.09 -6.47
N PHE A 59 1.95 0.60 -7.12
CA PHE A 59 0.77 -0.17 -7.49
C PHE A 59 0.92 -0.66 -8.94
N TYR A 60 0.87 -1.97 -9.13
CA TYR A 60 0.88 -2.63 -10.43
C TYR A 60 -0.45 -3.32 -10.70
N ARG A 61 -0.86 -3.33 -11.97
CA ARG A 61 -2.00 -4.08 -12.48
C ARG A 61 -1.55 -4.87 -13.70
N ASP A 62 -1.71 -6.19 -13.66
CA ASP A 62 -1.25 -7.14 -14.68
C ASP A 62 0.22 -6.89 -15.07
N GLY A 63 1.07 -6.61 -14.07
CA GLY A 63 2.49 -6.34 -14.27
C GLY A 63 2.85 -4.93 -14.77
N ILE A 64 1.87 -4.07 -15.03
CA ILE A 64 2.07 -2.69 -15.49
C ILE A 64 1.98 -1.72 -14.31
N LEU A 65 2.99 -0.86 -14.13
CA LEU A 65 2.99 0.18 -13.10
C LEU A 65 1.87 1.19 -13.38
N GLN A 66 0.96 1.35 -12.42
CA GLN A 66 -0.16 2.29 -12.52
C GLN A 66 0.14 3.60 -11.80
N ARG A 67 0.72 3.53 -10.59
CA ARG A 67 1.05 4.70 -9.76
C ARG A 67 2.06 4.36 -8.68
N ALA A 68 2.80 5.38 -8.23
CA ALA A 68 3.65 5.32 -7.05
C ALA A 68 3.04 6.13 -5.89
N GLY A 69 3.41 5.77 -4.67
CA GLY A 69 3.00 6.45 -3.43
C GLY A 69 4.10 6.31 -2.38
N GLU A 70 3.90 6.92 -1.22
CA GLU A 70 4.89 6.92 -0.15
C GLU A 70 4.22 6.64 1.19
N ILE A 71 4.78 5.68 1.94
CA ILE A 71 4.44 5.44 3.33
C ILE A 71 5.33 6.34 4.19
N PRO A 72 4.77 7.21 5.04
CA PRO A 72 5.56 8.15 5.82
C PRO A 72 6.42 7.42 6.86
N LYS A 73 7.52 8.05 7.25
CA LYS A 73 8.24 7.69 8.47
C LYS A 73 7.47 8.29 9.65
N LEU A 74 6.95 7.44 10.53
CA LEU A 74 6.22 7.83 11.75
C LEU A 74 7.09 7.78 13.00
#